data_AF-A0A1G0B3L5-F1
#
_entry.id   AF-A0A1G0B3L5-F1
#
_cell.length_a   1.000
_cell.length_b   1.000
_cell.length_c   1.000
_cell.angle_alpha   90.00
_cell.angle_beta   90.00
_cell.angle_gamma   90.00
#
_symmetry.space_group_name_H-M   'P 1'
#
loop_
_entity.id
_entity.type
_entity.pdbx_description
1 polymer ?
#
loop_
_entity_poly.entity_id
_entity_poly.type
_entity_poly.pdbx_seq_one_letter_code
_entity_poly.pdbx_strand_id
1 'polypeptide(L)'
;MRKLFLLLVLAVFFSCEKNDTNDILPDVFVDETINLNLPQYIDLQTPSGWAYTNGGVKGIILQNTGIGNPPYKAFDRACPNNDCAAPMTFDGSLKLKCSCDNSEYSIIDGSPQTPGNIHFAREYRVNVINGSTLNIRNF
;
A
#
# COMPACT_ATOMS: atom_id res chain seq x y z
N MET A 1 8.35 -28.10 -39.18
CA MET A 1 7.61 -26.94 -38.65
C MET A 1 6.32 -27.33 -37.92
N ARG A 2 6.31 -28.38 -37.08
CA ARG A 2 5.14 -28.79 -36.26
C ARG A 2 5.33 -28.59 -34.75
N LYS A 3 6.58 -28.41 -34.30
CA LYS A 3 6.93 -28.23 -32.88
C LYS A 3 6.83 -26.77 -32.41
N LEU A 4 6.82 -25.81 -33.33
CA LEU A 4 6.69 -24.37 -32.99
C LEU A 4 5.25 -23.98 -32.62
N PHE A 5 4.26 -24.72 -33.13
CA PHE A 5 2.84 -24.47 -32.85
C PHE A 5 2.44 -24.89 -31.43
N LEU A 6 3.15 -25.86 -30.84
CA LEU A 6 2.91 -26.34 -29.47
C LEU A 6 3.38 -25.35 -28.39
N LEU A 7 4.35 -24.48 -28.71
CA LEU A 7 4.84 -23.48 -27.75
C LEU A 7 3.90 -22.27 -27.62
N LEU A 8 3.12 -21.98 -28.67
CA LEU A 8 2.20 -20.84 -28.71
C LEU A 8 0.91 -21.10 -27.91
N VAL A 9 0.51 -22.37 -27.75
CA VAL A 9 -0.72 -22.75 -27.03
C VAL A 9 -0.56 -22.72 -25.51
N LEU A 10 0.67 -22.78 -24.99
CA LEU A 10 0.93 -22.77 -23.54
C LEU A 10 0.96 -21.37 -22.92
N ALA A 11 0.93 -20.30 -23.73
CA ALA A 11 1.08 -18.92 -23.26
C ALA A 11 -0.23 -18.23 -22.83
N VAL A 12 -1.39 -18.91 -22.88
CA VAL A 12 -2.71 -18.26 -22.80
C VAL A 12 -3.42 -18.41 -21.45
N PHE A 13 -2.78 -18.93 -20.39
CA PHE A 13 -3.46 -19.19 -19.12
C PHE A 13 -2.94 -18.44 -17.89
N PHE A 14 -2.14 -17.37 -18.06
CA PHE A 14 -1.90 -16.43 -16.95
C PHE A 14 -3.10 -15.50 -16.78
N SER A 15 -4.21 -16.03 -16.26
CA SER A 15 -5.27 -15.23 -15.67
C SER A 15 -4.76 -14.69 -14.35
N CYS A 16 -4.54 -13.37 -14.27
CA CYS A 16 -4.21 -12.69 -13.02
C CYS A 16 -5.50 -12.60 -12.20
N GLU A 17 -5.66 -13.48 -11.20
CA GLU A 17 -6.72 -13.31 -10.20
C GLU A 17 -6.47 -11.99 -9.47
N LYS A 18 -7.45 -11.07 -9.52
CA LYS A 18 -7.45 -9.93 -8.61
C LYS A 18 -7.72 -10.50 -7.23
N ASN A 19 -6.75 -10.42 -6.33
CA ASN A 19 -6.97 -10.73 -4.92
C ASN A 19 -8.09 -9.83 -4.41
N ASP A 20 -9.18 -10.43 -3.96
CA ASP A 20 -10.27 -9.72 -3.30
C ASP A 20 -9.74 -9.23 -1.94
N THR A 21 -9.57 -7.92 -1.80
CA THR A 21 -8.94 -7.31 -0.62
C THR A 21 -9.88 -7.27 0.59
N ASN A 22 -11.17 -7.63 0.40
CA ASN A 22 -12.23 -7.53 1.39
C ASN A 22 -12.23 -6.16 2.10
N ASP A 23 -12.04 -5.08 1.37
CA ASP A 23 -11.94 -3.75 1.97
C ASP A 23 -13.32 -3.23 2.39
N ILE A 24 -13.50 -2.96 3.68
CA ILE A 24 -14.76 -2.48 4.29
C ILE A 24 -14.67 -1.04 4.82
N LEU A 25 -13.53 -0.37 4.63
CA LEU A 25 -13.36 1.00 5.11
C LEU A 25 -14.29 1.95 4.33
N PRO A 26 -14.74 3.07 4.93
CA PRO A 26 -15.54 4.06 4.21
C PRO A 26 -14.78 4.62 3.01
N ASP A 27 -15.46 4.76 1.87
CA ASP A 27 -14.85 5.37 0.70
C ASP A 27 -14.71 6.88 0.90
N VAL A 28 -13.46 7.33 0.94
CA VAL A 28 -13.09 8.75 1.04
C VAL A 28 -12.23 9.13 -0.15
N PHE A 29 -12.48 10.33 -0.67
CA PHE A 29 -11.68 10.88 -1.76
C PHE A 29 -10.27 11.19 -1.28
N VAL A 30 -9.27 10.73 -2.04
CA VAL A 30 -7.85 10.97 -1.78
C VAL A 30 -7.20 11.49 -3.06
N ASP A 31 -6.62 12.68 -2.97
CA ASP A 31 -5.78 13.30 -4.00
C ASP A 31 -4.73 14.19 -3.31
N GLU A 32 -3.79 13.53 -2.63
CA GLU A 32 -2.80 14.17 -1.77
C GLU A 32 -1.49 14.34 -2.54
N THR A 33 -0.93 15.54 -2.55
CA THR A 33 0.36 15.81 -3.21
C THR A 33 1.40 16.21 -2.18
N ILE A 34 2.53 15.49 -2.18
CA ILE A 34 3.62 15.69 -1.24
C ILE A 34 4.92 16.03 -1.97
N ASN A 35 5.77 16.81 -1.29
CA ASN A 35 7.09 17.20 -1.79
C ASN A 35 8.20 16.56 -0.93
N LEU A 36 8.95 15.65 -1.53
CA LEU A 36 10.02 14.87 -0.89
C LEU A 36 11.14 15.74 -0.29
N ASN A 37 11.26 17.01 -0.71
CA ASN A 37 12.25 17.93 -0.16
C ASN A 37 11.83 18.57 1.18
N LEU A 38 10.59 18.36 1.64
CA LEU A 38 10.15 18.84 2.94
C LEU A 38 10.70 17.94 4.06
N PRO A 39 11.08 18.49 5.23
CA PRO A 39 11.65 17.71 6.33
C PRO A 39 10.78 16.52 6.76
N GLN A 40 9.46 16.66 6.70
CA GLN A 40 8.51 15.59 7.06
C GLN A 40 8.52 14.38 6.11
N TYR A 41 9.07 14.54 4.90
CA TYR A 41 9.10 13.50 3.87
C TYR A 41 10.53 13.14 3.43
N ILE A 42 11.54 13.70 4.09
CA ILE A 42 12.94 13.54 3.66
C ILE A 42 13.37 12.07 3.68
N ASP A 43 12.86 11.29 4.64
CA ASP A 43 13.16 9.87 4.77
C ASP A 43 12.67 9.08 3.55
N LEU A 44 11.58 9.50 2.89
CA LEU A 44 11.10 8.84 1.67
C LEU A 44 12.09 8.91 0.50
N GLN A 45 13.15 9.73 0.56
CA GLN A 45 14.19 9.75 -0.45
C GLN A 45 15.13 8.54 -0.40
N THR A 46 15.15 7.80 0.72
CA THR A 46 15.99 6.61 0.87
C THR A 46 15.15 5.33 0.95
N PRO A 47 15.65 4.19 0.42
CA PRO A 47 14.99 2.90 0.58
C PRO A 47 14.70 2.58 2.05
N SER A 48 13.54 1.98 2.29
CA SER A 48 12.95 1.69 3.61
C SER A 48 12.51 2.91 4.43
N GLY A 49 12.80 4.13 3.97
CA GLY A 49 12.30 5.34 4.59
C GLY A 49 10.78 5.45 4.45
N TRP A 50 10.15 6.09 5.43
CA TRP A 50 8.71 6.15 5.54
C TRP A 50 8.28 7.51 6.11
N ALA A 51 7.04 7.89 5.85
CA ALA A 51 6.46 9.10 6.41
C ALA A 51 4.95 8.99 6.52
N TYR A 52 4.35 9.80 7.38
CA TYR A 52 2.90 9.99 7.43
C TYR A 52 2.49 11.23 6.64
N THR A 53 1.33 11.17 6.01
CA THR A 53 0.67 12.31 5.40
C THR A 53 -0.83 12.33 5.71
N ASN A 54 -1.49 13.44 5.42
CA ASN A 54 -2.94 13.58 5.54
C ASN A 54 -3.67 12.81 4.42
N GLY A 55 -5.00 12.84 4.45
CA GLY A 55 -5.85 12.11 3.53
C GLY A 55 -6.26 10.73 4.05
N GLY A 56 -7.01 9.99 3.25
CA GLY A 56 -7.59 8.71 3.68
C GLY A 56 -8.55 8.86 4.88
N VAL A 57 -8.87 7.75 5.51
CA VAL A 57 -9.79 7.70 6.65
C VAL A 57 -9.10 8.20 7.91
N LYS A 58 -7.81 7.87 8.12
CA LYS A 58 -7.05 8.29 9.32
C LYS A 58 -5.62 8.75 9.06
N GLY A 59 -5.39 9.33 7.89
CA GLY A 59 -4.06 9.60 7.40
C GLY A 59 -3.51 8.40 6.62
N ILE A 60 -2.41 8.66 5.93
CA ILE A 60 -1.78 7.71 5.03
C ILE A 60 -0.34 7.51 5.49
N ILE A 61 0.13 6.26 5.48
CA ILE A 61 1.56 5.97 5.57
C ILE A 61 2.11 5.75 4.16
N LEU A 62 3.28 6.32 3.90
CA LEU A 62 4.07 6.04 2.72
C LEU A 62 5.37 5.33 3.13
N GLN A 63 5.81 4.39 2.30
CA GLN A 63 7.13 3.79 2.40
C GLN A 63 7.80 3.78 1.03
N ASN A 64 9.06 4.17 0.99
CA ASN A 64 9.94 3.89 -0.14
C ASN A 64 10.39 2.43 -0.04
N THR A 65 9.88 1.57 -0.90
CA THR A 65 10.23 0.14 -0.90
C THR A 65 11.61 -0.12 -1.50
N GLY A 66 12.19 0.86 -2.20
CA GLY A 66 13.44 0.73 -2.97
C GLY A 66 13.30 -0.14 -4.23
N ILE A 67 12.15 -0.77 -4.44
CA ILE A 67 11.87 -1.71 -5.53
C ILE A 67 10.50 -1.42 -6.16
N GLY A 68 10.38 -1.67 -7.47
CA GLY A 68 9.15 -1.40 -8.23
C GLY A 68 9.18 -0.06 -8.97
N ASN A 69 8.09 0.22 -9.71
CA ASN A 69 7.95 1.45 -10.50
C ASN A 69 6.53 2.03 -10.38
N PRO A 70 6.30 3.08 -9.55
CA PRO A 70 7.30 3.74 -8.72
C PRO A 70 7.63 2.93 -7.45
N PRO A 71 8.81 3.13 -6.81
CA PRO A 71 9.25 2.36 -5.65
C PRO A 71 8.61 2.85 -4.34
N TYR A 72 7.32 3.13 -4.36
CA TYR A 72 6.57 3.63 -3.21
C TYR A 72 5.30 2.83 -3.02
N LYS A 73 5.02 2.54 -1.75
CA LYS A 73 3.74 1.99 -1.30
C LYS A 73 3.09 2.98 -0.35
N ALA A 74 1.76 3.06 -0.42
CA ALA A 74 0.97 3.93 0.43
C ALA A 74 -0.26 3.18 0.95
N PHE A 75 -0.54 3.30 2.25
CA PHE A 75 -1.69 2.64 2.87
C PHE A 75 -2.46 3.57 3.79
N ASP A 76 -3.77 3.39 3.88
CA ASP A 76 -4.59 4.02 4.91
C ASP A 76 -4.11 3.55 6.29
N ARG A 77 -4.16 4.45 7.26
CA ARG A 77 -3.87 4.14 8.66
C ARG A 77 -5.13 3.73 9.42
N ALA A 78 -6.31 3.64 8.81
CA ALA A 78 -7.46 3.01 9.44
C ALA A 78 -7.26 1.49 9.52
N CYS A 79 -7.64 0.91 10.65
CA CYS A 79 -7.65 -0.53 10.82
C CYS A 79 -8.62 -1.16 9.82
N PRO A 80 -8.19 -2.16 9.01
CA PRO A 80 -9.04 -2.82 8.02
C PRO A 80 -10.34 -3.41 8.58
N ASN A 81 -10.36 -3.81 9.85
CA ASN A 81 -11.57 -4.27 10.55
C ASN A 81 -12.57 -3.13 10.87
N ASN A 82 -12.21 -1.87 10.60
CA ASN A 82 -12.97 -0.66 10.88
C ASN A 82 -13.51 -0.57 12.32
N ASP A 83 -12.74 -1.09 13.27
CA ASP A 83 -13.13 -1.31 14.67
C ASP A 83 -12.45 -0.34 15.65
N CYS A 84 -11.45 0.40 15.16
CA CYS A 84 -10.61 1.25 15.99
C CYS A 84 -10.91 2.72 15.77
N ALA A 85 -10.67 3.58 16.77
CA ALA A 85 -10.72 5.04 16.65
C ALA A 85 -9.32 5.64 16.37
N ALA A 86 -8.25 5.02 16.85
CA ALA A 86 -6.89 5.42 16.57
C ALA A 86 -6.44 4.99 15.15
N PRO A 87 -5.43 5.67 14.57
CA PRO A 87 -4.73 5.18 13.38
C PRO A 87 -3.78 4.03 13.75
N MET A 88 -3.51 3.18 12.77
CA MET A 88 -2.42 2.20 12.78
C MET A 88 -1.08 2.89 12.98
N THR A 89 -0.20 2.17 13.65
CA THR A 89 1.19 2.57 13.89
C THR A 89 2.11 1.63 13.13
N PHE A 90 3.08 2.19 12.42
CA PHE A 90 4.17 1.41 11.84
C PHE A 90 5.20 1.07 12.89
N ASP A 91 5.68 -0.17 12.87
CA ASP A 91 6.69 -0.69 13.81
C ASP A 91 8.12 -0.26 13.47
N GLY A 92 8.32 0.42 12.33
CA GLY A 92 9.64 0.80 11.83
C GLY A 92 10.33 -0.32 11.04
N SER A 93 9.66 -1.46 10.80
CA SER A 93 10.20 -2.60 10.09
C SER A 93 9.32 -2.98 8.89
N LEU A 94 8.34 -3.86 9.08
CA LEU A 94 7.53 -4.46 8.02
C LEU A 94 6.04 -4.44 8.34
N LYS A 95 5.64 -3.93 9.51
CA LYS A 95 4.28 -4.14 10.02
C LYS A 95 3.58 -2.85 10.40
N LEU A 96 2.32 -2.76 9.97
CA LEU A 96 1.33 -1.83 10.50
C LEU A 96 0.52 -2.54 11.56
N LYS A 97 0.33 -1.89 12.71
CA LYS A 97 -0.35 -2.46 13.86
C LYS A 97 -1.56 -1.64 14.28
N CYS A 98 -2.67 -2.32 14.48
CA CYS A 98 -3.87 -1.79 15.11
C CYS A 98 -3.77 -1.85 16.63
N SER A 99 -4.16 -0.77 17.30
CA SER A 99 -4.13 -0.70 18.77
C SER A 99 -5.35 -1.35 19.44
N CYS A 100 -6.47 -1.51 18.71
CA CYS A 100 -7.72 -1.99 19.28
C CYS A 100 -7.81 -3.52 19.35
N ASP A 101 -7.35 -4.22 18.31
CA ASP A 101 -7.42 -5.69 18.19
C ASP A 101 -6.04 -6.36 18.08
N ASN A 102 -4.95 -5.57 18.08
CA ASN A 102 -3.58 -6.02 17.83
C ASN A 102 -3.38 -6.70 16.47
N SER A 103 -4.27 -6.49 15.51
CA SER A 103 -4.07 -6.98 14.16
C SER A 103 -2.84 -6.34 13.51
N GLU A 104 -2.13 -7.13 12.73
CA GLU A 104 -0.90 -6.73 12.04
C GLU A 104 -1.07 -6.89 10.54
N TYR A 105 -0.48 -5.98 9.78
CA TYR A 105 -0.56 -5.95 8.32
C TYR A 105 0.81 -5.68 7.72
N SER A 106 1.12 -6.34 6.61
CA SER A 106 2.37 -6.15 5.88
C SER A 106 2.39 -4.78 5.19
N ILE A 107 3.46 -4.01 5.38
CA ILE A 107 3.69 -2.75 4.64
C ILE A 107 4.07 -2.99 3.18
N ILE A 108 4.36 -4.23 2.78
CA ILE A 108 4.78 -4.55 1.42
C ILE A 108 3.59 -4.65 0.48
N ASP A 109 2.49 -5.24 0.95
CA ASP A 109 1.32 -5.61 0.13
C ASP A 109 -0.03 -5.46 0.86
N GLY A 110 -0.02 -4.96 2.11
CA GLY A 110 -1.23 -4.77 2.91
C GLY A 110 -1.82 -6.07 3.46
N SER A 111 -1.18 -7.23 3.26
CA SER A 111 -1.75 -8.51 3.65
C SER A 111 -1.88 -8.66 5.17
N PRO A 112 -3.00 -9.21 5.68
CA PRO A 112 -3.16 -9.50 7.11
C PRO A 112 -2.14 -10.53 7.57
N GLN A 113 -1.47 -10.25 8.68
CA GLN A 113 -0.46 -11.11 9.31
C GLN A 113 -1.02 -11.84 10.54
N THR A 114 -2.23 -11.46 10.98
CA THR A 114 -2.93 -12.07 12.12
C THR A 114 -3.88 -13.17 11.64
N PRO A 115 -3.77 -14.41 12.18
CA PRO A 115 -4.65 -15.51 11.79
C PRO A 115 -6.14 -15.18 11.96
N GLY A 116 -6.94 -15.54 10.97
CA GLY A 116 -8.38 -15.28 10.97
C GLY A 116 -8.80 -13.89 10.48
N ASN A 117 -7.85 -12.97 10.27
CA ASN A 117 -8.12 -11.69 9.63
C ASN A 117 -8.07 -11.85 8.10
N ILE A 118 -9.09 -11.34 7.41
CA ILE A 118 -9.27 -11.45 5.96
C ILE A 118 -9.26 -10.10 5.24
N HIS A 119 -9.24 -9.00 5.99
CA HIS A 119 -9.32 -7.64 5.48
C HIS A 119 -7.91 -7.11 5.25
N PHE A 120 -7.59 -6.67 4.03
CA PHE A 120 -6.27 -6.11 3.72
C PHE A 120 -6.21 -4.63 4.11
N ALA A 121 -5.00 -4.14 4.40
CA ALA A 121 -4.77 -2.70 4.50
C ALA A 121 -5.06 -2.04 3.15
N ARG A 122 -5.93 -1.01 3.17
CA ARG A 122 -6.29 -0.25 1.97
C ARG A 122 -5.06 0.42 1.38
N GLU A 123 -4.66 -0.02 0.20
CA GLU A 123 -3.56 0.57 -0.55
C GLU A 123 -4.03 1.79 -1.36
N TYR A 124 -3.17 2.78 -1.53
CA TYR A 124 -3.35 3.91 -2.45
C TYR A 124 -2.34 3.87 -3.59
N ARG A 125 -2.75 4.38 -4.77
CA ARG A 125 -1.86 4.54 -5.91
C ARG A 125 -0.95 5.74 -5.68
N VAL A 126 0.36 5.51 -5.75
CA VAL A 126 1.38 6.57 -5.74
C VAL A 126 1.82 6.85 -7.18
N ASN A 127 1.76 8.10 -7.62
CA ASN A 127 2.30 8.56 -8.89
C ASN A 127 3.48 9.50 -8.63
N VAL A 128 4.56 9.33 -9.39
CA VAL A 128 5.67 10.29 -9.40
C VAL A 128 5.35 11.35 -10.43
N ILE A 129 5.08 12.57 -9.98
CA ILE A 129 4.77 13.71 -10.86
C ILE A 129 6.06 14.27 -11.47
N ASN A 130 7.11 14.37 -10.64
CA ASN A 130 8.46 14.77 -11.03
C ASN A 130 9.46 14.25 -9.98
N GLY A 131 10.75 14.61 -10.11
CA GLY A 131 11.83 14.10 -9.26
C GLY A 131 11.70 14.35 -7.75
N SER A 132 10.81 15.24 -7.31
CA SER A 132 10.60 15.52 -5.87
C SER A 132 9.14 15.52 -5.45
N THR A 133 8.20 15.21 -6.36
CA THR A 133 6.76 15.35 -6.09
C THR A 133 6.05 14.04 -6.30
N LEU A 134 5.36 13.56 -5.27
CA LEU A 134 4.50 12.39 -5.34
C LEU A 134 3.03 12.82 -5.20
N ASN A 135 2.16 12.13 -5.91
CA ASN A 135 0.72 12.26 -5.80
C ASN A 135 0.12 10.91 -5.36
N ILE A 136 -0.70 10.93 -4.32
CA ILE A 136 -1.33 9.76 -3.72
C ILE A 136 -2.83 9.86 -3.97
N ARG A 137 -3.43 8.79 -4.50
CA ARG A 137 -4.85 8.75 -4.85
C ARG A 137 -5.47 7.37 -4.70
N ASN A 138 -6.80 7.29 -4.70
CA ASN A 138 -7.51 6.01 -4.80
C ASN A 138 -7.13 5.24 -6.10
N PHE A 139 -7.31 3.91 -6.10
CA PHE A 139 -7.03 3.04 -7.25
C PHE A 139 -8.00 3.23 -8.42
#